data_AF-A0A1S3WYN8-F1
#
_entry.id   AF-A0A1S3WYN8-F1
#
_cell.length_a   1.000
_cell.length_b   1.000
_cell.length_c   1.000
_cell.angle_alpha   90.00
_cell.angle_beta   90.00
_cell.angle_gamma   90.00
#
_symmetry.space_group_name_H-M   'P 1'
#
loop_
_entity.id
_entity.type
_entity.pdbx_description
1 polymer ?
#
loop_
_entity_poly.entity_id
_entity_poly.type
_entity_poly.pdbx_seq_one_letter_code
_entity_poly.pdbx_strand_id
1 'polypeptide(L)'
;MPGYLAQFLSNPNFTFVGVWVEGDAEKLMCDHGLFVANTVDLNRLELLYYGEYVYGKMGLKRMAKALLGKARGCYFENLSYEQFEYGAIDAFVSFEIGKKLFNAMAERRN
;
A
#
# COMPACT_ATOMS: atom_id res chain seq x y z
N MET A 1 -24.35 5.31 5.57
CA MET A 1 -22.91 5.38 5.28
C MET A 1 -22.50 6.85 5.08
N PRO A 2 -21.35 7.33 5.59
CA PRO A 2 -20.98 8.73 5.43
C PRO A 2 -20.69 9.06 3.96
N GLY A 3 -21.41 10.01 3.37
CA GLY A 3 -21.27 10.37 1.94
C GLY A 3 -19.86 10.81 1.54
N TYR A 4 -19.12 11.45 2.46
CA TYR A 4 -17.74 11.87 2.23
C TYR A 4 -16.76 10.69 2.02
N LEU A 5 -16.96 9.57 2.71
CA LEU A 5 -16.10 8.40 2.55
C LEU A 5 -16.32 7.75 1.17
N ALA A 6 -17.58 7.61 0.76
CA ALA A 6 -17.91 7.09 -0.57
C ALA A 6 -17.35 8.01 -1.68
N GLN A 7 -17.45 9.33 -1.52
CA GLN A 7 -16.89 10.29 -2.46
C GLN A 7 -15.35 10.21 -2.53
N PHE A 8 -14.69 10.04 -1.39
CA PHE A 8 -13.24 9.88 -1.33
C PHE A 8 -12.77 8.60 -2.04
N LEU A 9 -13.37 7.46 -1.73
CA LEU A 9 -13.00 6.16 -2.30
C LEU A 9 -13.31 6.06 -3.80
N SER A 10 -14.41 6.68 -4.25
CA SER A 10 -14.82 6.66 -5.66
C SER A 10 -14.15 7.72 -6.54
N ASN A 11 -13.34 8.61 -5.97
CA ASN A 11 -12.66 9.65 -6.75
C ASN A 11 -11.40 9.08 -7.45
N PRO A 12 -11.36 9.07 -8.79
CA PRO A 12 -10.28 8.47 -9.56
C PRO A 12 -8.95 9.26 -9.47
N ASN A 13 -8.98 10.49 -8.96
CA ASN A 13 -7.78 11.30 -8.78
C ASN A 13 -6.91 10.82 -7.59
N PHE A 14 -7.46 9.98 -6.71
CA PHE A 14 -6.70 9.33 -5.66
C PHE A 14 -6.22 7.96 -6.13
N THR A 15 -5.05 7.55 -5.65
CA THR A 15 -4.54 6.19 -5.85
C THR A 15 -4.43 5.51 -4.50
N PHE A 16 -5.13 4.40 -4.33
CA PHE A 16 -5.15 3.61 -3.10
C PHE A 16 -4.12 2.50 -3.20
N VAL A 17 -3.00 2.68 -2.50
CA VAL A 17 -1.84 1.79 -2.57
C VAL A 17 -1.80 0.89 -1.34
N GLY A 18 -1.61 -0.41 -1.54
CA GLY A 18 -1.47 -1.36 -0.44
C GLY A 18 -1.03 -2.74 -0.91
N VAL A 19 -0.82 -3.64 0.04
CA VAL A 19 -0.50 -5.05 -0.25
C VAL A 19 -1.81 -5.84 -0.23
N TRP A 20 -2.18 -6.46 -1.35
CA TRP A 20 -3.47 -7.13 -1.55
C TRP A 20 -4.68 -6.18 -1.52
N VAL A 21 -4.46 -4.92 -1.86
CA VAL A 21 -5.48 -3.85 -1.76
C VAL A 21 -6.71 -4.10 -2.63
N GLU A 22 -6.55 -4.84 -3.74
CA GLU A 22 -7.67 -5.23 -4.61
C GLU A 22 -8.69 -6.10 -3.86
N GLY A 23 -8.23 -7.02 -3.01
CA GLY A 23 -9.11 -7.87 -2.20
C GLY A 23 -9.84 -7.10 -1.10
N ASP A 24 -9.22 -6.06 -0.56
CA ASP A 24 -9.88 -5.17 0.40
C ASP A 24 -10.94 -4.28 -0.28
N ALA A 25 -10.66 -3.81 -1.50
CA ALA A 25 -11.63 -3.07 -2.31
C ALA A 25 -12.83 -3.95 -2.72
N GLU A 26 -12.60 -5.21 -3.07
CA GLU A 26 -13.68 -6.16 -3.36
C GLU A 26 -14.58 -6.38 -2.15
N LYS A 27 -14.01 -6.59 -0.96
CA LYS A 27 -14.79 -6.70 0.29
C LYS A 27 -15.58 -5.43 0.59
N LEU A 28 -14.97 -4.25 0.40
CA LEU A 28 -15.67 -2.97 0.57
C LEU A 28 -16.88 -2.84 -0.36
N MET A 29 -16.78 -3.32 -1.60
CA MET A 29 -17.91 -3.34 -2.52
C MET A 29 -18.96 -4.36 -2.08
N CYS A 30 -18.57 -5.61 -1.83
CA CYS A 30 -19.49 -6.71 -1.52
C CYS A 30 -20.22 -6.54 -0.19
N ASP A 31 -19.50 -6.15 0.86
CA ASP A 31 -20.03 -6.11 2.23
C ASP A 31 -20.66 -4.75 2.56
N HIS A 32 -20.25 -3.70 1.85
CA HIS A 32 -20.59 -2.33 2.22
C HIS A 32 -21.03 -1.41 1.05
N GLY A 33 -21.00 -1.88 -0.20
CA GLY A 33 -21.37 -1.07 -1.37
C GLY A 33 -20.43 0.10 -1.65
N LEU A 34 -19.19 0.05 -1.13
CA LEU A 34 -18.18 1.08 -1.34
C LEU A 34 -17.28 0.73 -2.51
N PHE A 35 -17.43 1.48 -3.60
CA PHE A 35 -16.53 1.40 -4.74
C PHE A 35 -15.23 2.15 -4.47
N VAL A 36 -14.10 1.49 -4.71
CA VAL A 36 -12.75 2.09 -4.69
C VAL A 36 -12.27 2.22 -6.13
N ALA A 37 -12.14 3.45 -6.62
CA ALA A 37 -11.99 3.72 -8.05
C ALA A 37 -10.63 3.35 -8.64
N ASN A 38 -9.56 3.44 -7.85
CA ASN A 38 -8.21 3.32 -8.36
C ASN A 38 -7.28 2.70 -7.30
N THR A 39 -7.17 1.38 -7.33
CA THR A 39 -6.29 0.60 -6.46
C THR A 39 -5.00 0.22 -7.17
N VAL A 40 -3.88 0.26 -6.46
CA VAL A 40 -2.58 -0.18 -6.96
C VAL A 40 -1.94 -1.14 -5.97
N ASP A 41 -1.82 -2.39 -6.37
CA ASP A 41 -1.20 -3.43 -5.57
C ASP A 41 0.34 -3.32 -5.60
N LEU A 42 0.94 -3.25 -4.41
CA LEU A 42 2.39 -3.13 -4.25
C LEU A 42 3.15 -4.36 -4.74
N ASN A 43 2.63 -5.59 -4.55
CA ASN A 43 3.29 -6.79 -5.07
C ASN A 43 3.31 -6.76 -6.60
N ARG A 44 2.23 -6.30 -7.22
CA ARG A 44 2.13 -6.18 -8.68
C ARG A 44 3.10 -5.13 -9.21
N LEU A 45 3.20 -3.97 -8.56
CA LEU A 45 4.19 -2.95 -8.92
C LEU A 45 5.63 -3.46 -8.78
N GLU A 46 5.92 -4.16 -7.69
CA GLU A 46 7.25 -4.72 -7.44
C GLU A 46 7.62 -5.77 -8.50
N LEU A 47 6.68 -6.68 -8.83
CA LEU A 47 6.85 -7.66 -9.90
C LEU A 47 7.13 -7.00 -11.24
N LEU A 48 6.38 -5.93 -11.59
CA LEU A 48 6.61 -5.18 -12.83
C LEU A 48 7.99 -4.51 -12.86
N TYR A 49 8.49 -4.05 -11.71
CA TYR A 49 9.75 -3.31 -11.65
C TYR A 49 10.99 -4.23 -11.62
N TYR A 50 10.97 -5.28 -10.80
CA TYR A 50 12.10 -6.18 -10.56
C TYR A 50 12.06 -7.46 -11.41
N GLY A 51 10.90 -7.85 -11.94
CA GLY A 51 10.74 -9.05 -12.79
C GLY A 51 10.88 -10.38 -12.05
N GLU A 52 11.17 -10.39 -10.74
CA GLU A 52 11.31 -11.62 -9.97
C GLU A 52 9.99 -11.99 -9.27
N TYR A 53 9.56 -13.23 -9.49
CA TYR A 53 8.33 -13.81 -8.92
C TYR A 53 8.33 -13.86 -7.38
N VAL A 54 9.51 -13.78 -6.75
CA VAL A 54 9.69 -13.81 -5.29
C VAL A 54 9.00 -12.62 -4.61
N TYR A 55 8.84 -11.52 -5.33
CA TYR A 55 8.25 -10.28 -4.84
C TYR A 55 6.72 -10.24 -4.91
N GLY A 56 6.10 -11.09 -5.74
CA GLY A 56 4.64 -11.16 -5.91
C GLY A 56 3.84 -11.66 -4.70
N LYS A 57 4.52 -12.16 -3.65
CA LYS A 57 3.89 -12.74 -2.44
C LYS A 57 4.50 -12.21 -1.15
N MET A 58 5.15 -11.06 -1.19
CA MET A 58 5.97 -10.60 -0.09
C MET A 58 5.13 -9.74 0.87
N GLY A 59 5.11 -10.10 2.16
CA GLY A 59 4.42 -9.26 3.16
C GLY A 59 5.09 -7.88 3.31
N LEU A 60 4.32 -6.85 3.66
CA LEU A 60 4.77 -5.45 3.79
C LEU A 60 6.09 -5.29 4.58
N LYS A 61 6.26 -6.06 5.66
CA LYS A 61 7.50 -6.07 6.47
C LYS A 61 8.75 -6.43 5.66
N ARG A 62 8.65 -7.43 4.78
CA ARG A 62 9.76 -7.88 3.94
C ARG A 62 10.02 -6.86 2.81
N MET A 63 8.96 -6.25 2.24
CA MET A 63 9.11 -5.16 1.25
C MET A 63 9.81 -3.95 1.85
N ALA A 64 9.42 -3.51 3.05
CA ALA A 64 10.05 -2.40 3.73
C ALA A 64 11.56 -2.62 3.91
N LYS A 65 11.96 -3.84 4.30
CA LYS A 65 13.37 -4.18 4.44
C LYS A 65 14.11 -4.14 3.10
N ALA A 66 13.53 -4.70 2.04
CA ALA A 66 14.16 -4.78 0.72
C ALA A 66 14.29 -3.40 0.06
N LEU A 67 13.24 -2.57 0.14
CA LEU A 67 13.14 -1.33 -0.64
C LEU A 67 13.54 -0.09 0.14
N LEU A 68 13.28 -0.04 1.45
CA LEU A 68 13.61 1.10 2.29
C LEU A 68 14.86 0.86 3.15
N GLY A 69 15.41 -0.36 3.15
CA GLY A 69 16.53 -0.74 4.01
C GLY A 69 16.18 -0.75 5.52
N LYS A 70 14.89 -0.66 5.86
CA LYS A 70 14.40 -0.48 7.23
C LYS A 70 13.39 -1.56 7.60
N ALA A 71 13.51 -2.13 8.79
CA ALA A 71 12.48 -3.00 9.35
C ALA A 71 11.38 -2.16 10.02
N ARG A 72 10.13 -2.65 10.01
CA ARG A 72 8.97 -2.02 10.69
C ARG A 72 9.28 -1.49 12.11
N GLY A 73 10.10 -2.21 12.89
CA GLY A 73 10.48 -1.84 14.26
C GLY A 73 11.61 -0.81 14.38
N CYS A 74 12.27 -0.43 13.28
CA CYS A 74 13.30 0.61 13.30
C CYS A 74 12.72 2.03 13.22
N TYR A 75 11.40 2.17 13.07
CA TYR A 75 10.77 3.48 13.04
C TYR A 75 10.44 4.00 14.45
N PHE A 76 10.21 3.12 15.45
CA PHE A 76 9.84 3.52 16.82
C PHE A 76 10.29 2.46 17.86
N GLU A 77 11.04 2.88 18.89
CA GLU A 77 11.65 1.99 19.91
C GLU A 77 10.74 1.69 21.12
N ASN A 78 9.61 2.39 21.29
CA ASN A 78 8.73 2.26 22.47
C ASN A 78 7.27 2.04 22.04
N LEU A 79 6.82 0.78 22.01
CA LEU A 79 5.48 0.40 21.53
C LEU A 79 4.58 -0.02 22.71
N SER A 80 4.06 0.94 23.48
CA SER A 80 3.02 0.68 24.50
C SER A 80 1.61 1.08 24.05
N TYR A 81 1.44 1.55 22.80
CA TYR A 81 0.18 1.95 22.15
C TYR A 81 -0.11 1.07 20.91
N GLU A 82 0.00 -0.25 21.11
CA GLU A 82 0.24 -1.29 20.09
C GLU A 82 -0.76 -1.48 18.94
N GLN A 83 -1.90 -0.79 18.87
CA GLN A 83 -2.85 -1.00 17.76
C GLN A 83 -2.96 0.19 16.81
N PHE A 84 -2.97 1.42 17.35
CA PHE A 84 -3.04 2.62 16.53
C PHE A 84 -1.71 2.90 15.83
N GLU A 85 -0.59 2.67 16.54
CA GLU A 85 0.76 2.85 15.99
C GLU A 85 1.03 1.89 14.83
N TYR A 86 0.59 0.64 14.93
CA TYR A 86 0.83 -0.36 13.88
C TYR A 86 0.11 -0.04 12.57
N GLY A 87 -1.16 0.37 12.64
CA GLY A 87 -1.92 0.77 11.45
C GLY A 87 -1.31 2.01 10.77
N ALA A 88 -0.88 3.00 11.55
CA ALA A 88 -0.25 4.20 11.03
C ALA A 88 1.13 3.90 10.40
N ILE A 89 1.95 3.06 11.04
CA ILE A 89 3.24 2.61 10.50
C ILE A 89 3.03 1.86 9.19
N ASP A 90 2.02 1.00 9.11
CA ASP A 90 1.72 0.23 7.90
C ASP A 90 1.28 1.09 6.73
N ALA A 91 0.40 2.06 6.99
CA ALA A 91 -0.01 3.04 5.99
C ALA A 91 1.18 3.85 5.50
N PHE A 92 2.01 4.36 6.42
CA PHE A 92 3.19 5.16 6.08
C PHE A 92 4.21 4.36 5.25
N VAL A 93 4.54 3.15 5.67
CA VAL A 93 5.49 2.27 4.96
C VAL A 93 4.97 1.91 3.56
N SER A 94 3.67 1.62 3.43
CA SER A 94 3.05 1.33 2.13
C SER A 94 3.12 2.53 1.19
N PHE A 95 2.87 3.74 1.71
CA PHE A 95 3.00 4.99 0.96
C PHE A 95 4.43 5.24 0.47
N GLU A 96 5.43 5.09 1.35
CA GLU A 96 6.85 5.31 0.98
C GLU A 96 7.33 4.30 -0.07
N ILE A 97 6.92 3.03 0.04
CA ILE A 97 7.23 2.00 -0.96
C ILE A 97 6.59 2.39 -2.31
N GLY A 98 5.30 2.72 -2.31
CA GLY A 98 4.58 3.13 -3.51
C GLY A 98 5.26 4.32 -4.20
N LYS A 99 5.55 5.39 -3.46
CA LYS A 99 6.25 6.58 -3.96
C LYS A 99 7.60 6.24 -4.60
N LYS A 100 8.40 5.38 -3.95
CA LYS A 100 9.69 4.94 -4.49
C LYS A 100 9.54 4.17 -5.82
N LEU A 101 8.58 3.27 -5.91
CA LEU A 101 8.30 2.50 -7.12
C LEU A 101 7.79 3.41 -8.26
N PHE A 102 6.88 4.34 -7.96
CA PHE A 102 6.39 5.31 -8.95
C PHE A 102 7.50 6.18 -9.52
N ASN A 103 8.37 6.73 -8.67
CA ASN A 103 9.50 7.54 -9.11
C ASN A 103 10.47 6.72 -9.98
N ALA A 104 10.83 5.51 -9.53
CA ALA A 104 11.74 4.65 -10.28
C ALA A 104 11.18 4.22 -11.64
N MET A 105 9.86 3.98 -11.75
CA MET A 105 9.20 3.71 -13.03
C MET A 105 9.14 4.94 -13.94
N ALA A 106 8.97 6.14 -13.38
CA ALA A 106 8.98 7.39 -14.14
C ALA A 106 10.38 7.68 -14.72
N GLU A 107 11.44 7.45 -13.94
CA GLU A 107 12.84 7.61 -14.38
C GLU A 107 13.20 6.68 -15.55
N ARG A 108 12.66 5.45 -15.60
CA ARG A 108 12.89 4.51 -16.71
C ARG A 108 12.19 4.89 -18.02
N ARG A 109 11.22 5.80 -17.98
CA ARG A 109 10.45 6.25 -19.17
C ARG A 109 11.06 7.48 -19.85
N ASN A 110 12.05 8.11 -19.23
CA ASN A 110 12.84 9.24 -19.76
C ASN A 110 14.17 8.75 -20.31
#